data_AF-A0A6G2D9T5-F1
#
_entry.id   AF-A0A6G2D9T5-F1
#
_cell.length_a   1.000
_cell.length_b   1.000
_cell.length_c   1.000
_cell.angle_alpha   90.00
_cell.angle_beta   90.00
_cell.angle_gamma   90.00
#
_symmetry.space_group_name_H-M   'P 1'
#
loop_
_entity.id
_entity.type
_entity.pdbx_description
1 polymer ?
#
loop_
_entity_poly.entity_id
_entity_poly.type
_entity_poly.pdbx_seq_one_letter_code
_entity_poly.pdbx_strand_id
1 'polypeptide(L)'
;MLSSSEKVAGQGVSGAYRELVRLLHRAAKDQLIVTENLPIEADVTHFHTIDFPYYLSTFQKKRSGRKIGYVHFLPATLEGSLKIPFFLKGIVKRYVFSFYNRMEHLVVVNPMFIEDLVAAGIPREKVTYIPN
;
A
#
# COMPACT_ATOMS: atom_id res chain seq x y z
N MET A 1 10.47 1.98 -1.97
CA MET A 1 9.50 1.65 -0.90
C MET A 1 8.94 2.94 -0.31
N LEU A 2 7.62 3.08 -0.22
CA LEU A 2 6.96 4.22 0.43
C LEU A 2 6.12 3.72 1.60
N SER A 3 6.47 4.14 2.82
CA SER A 3 5.80 3.72 4.05
C SER A 3 5.86 4.79 5.13
N SER A 4 4.74 5.00 5.84
CA SER A 4 4.66 5.79 7.05
C SER A 4 4.65 4.96 8.34
N SER A 5 4.83 3.63 8.25
CA SER A 5 4.74 2.70 9.39
C SER A 5 5.73 2.99 10.52
N GLU A 6 6.80 3.73 10.25
CA GLU A 6 7.83 4.09 11.24
C GLU A 6 7.59 5.44 11.92
N LYS A 7 6.59 6.23 11.51
CA LYS A 7 6.36 7.58 12.07
C LYS A 7 5.85 7.57 13.51
N VAL A 8 5.27 6.46 13.98
CA VAL A 8 4.75 6.31 15.34
C VAL A 8 5.47 5.15 16.02
N ALA A 9 6.28 5.46 17.03
CA ALA A 9 6.98 4.46 17.82
C ALA A 9 6.00 3.59 18.62
N GLY A 10 6.25 2.28 18.70
CA GLY A 10 5.50 1.37 19.58
C GLY A 10 4.38 0.54 18.94
N GLN A 11 4.22 0.60 17.61
CA GLN A 11 3.32 -0.31 16.88
C GLN A 11 4.14 -1.48 16.31
N GLY A 12 3.82 -2.73 16.71
CA GLY A 12 4.49 -3.95 16.22
C GLY A 12 4.46 -4.11 14.69
N VAL A 13 3.57 -3.37 14.01
CA VAL A 13 3.45 -3.24 12.56
C VAL A 13 4.73 -2.71 11.88
N SER A 14 5.52 -1.88 12.57
CA SER A 14 6.79 -1.36 12.04
C SER A 14 7.86 -2.44 11.86
N GLY A 15 7.78 -3.55 12.63
CA GLY A 15 8.75 -4.64 12.56
C GLY A 15 8.72 -5.39 11.24
N ALA A 16 7.53 -5.71 10.74
CA ALA A 16 7.37 -6.44 9.47
C ALA A 16 7.92 -5.65 8.27
N TYR A 17 7.63 -4.35 8.21
CA TYR A 17 8.18 -3.47 7.17
C TYR A 17 9.71 -3.41 7.22
N ARG A 18 10.29 -3.20 8.42
CA ARG A 18 11.75 -3.15 8.59
C ARG A 18 12.42 -4.45 8.16
N GLU A 19 11.86 -5.58 8.55
CA GLU A 19 12.43 -6.87 8.20
C GLU A 19 12.35 -7.12 6.70
N LEU A 20 11.23 -6.79 6.06
CA LEU A 20 11.10 -6.84 4.60
C LEU A 20 12.17 -6.00 3.90
N VAL A 21 12.34 -4.74 4.31
CA VAL A 21 13.32 -3.85 3.69
C VAL A 21 14.75 -4.33 3.93
N ARG A 22 15.08 -4.79 5.15
CA ARG A 22 16.37 -5.40 5.45
C ARG A 22 16.63 -6.65 4.62
N LEU A 23 15.63 -7.49 4.42
CA LEU A 23 15.71 -8.67 3.57
C LEU A 23 16.05 -8.27 2.13
N LEU A 24 15.38 -7.26 1.57
CA LEU A 24 15.66 -6.75 0.22
C LEU A 24 17.09 -6.21 0.12
N HIS A 25 17.53 -5.38 1.08
CA HIS A 25 18.90 -4.86 1.10
C HIS A 25 19.96 -5.93 1.32
N ARG A 26 19.65 -7.07 1.96
CA ARG A 26 20.61 -8.15 2.20
C ARG A 26 20.64 -9.16 1.05
N ALA A 27 19.48 -9.65 0.64
CA ALA A 27 19.32 -10.79 -0.25
C ALA A 27 19.14 -10.40 -1.72
N ALA A 28 18.69 -9.17 -2.00
CA ALA A 28 18.44 -8.69 -3.36
C ALA A 28 19.32 -7.49 -3.76
N LYS A 29 20.39 -7.18 -3.00
CA LYS A 29 21.28 -6.03 -3.26
C LYS A 29 21.89 -6.01 -4.66
N ASP A 30 22.18 -7.19 -5.22
CA ASP A 30 22.81 -7.33 -6.53
C ASP A 30 21.77 -7.32 -7.67
N GLN A 31 20.48 -7.29 -7.32
CA GLN A 31 19.34 -7.33 -8.25
C GLN A 31 18.51 -6.04 -8.22
N LEU A 32 18.44 -5.36 -7.06
CA LEU A 32 17.55 -4.23 -6.82
C LEU A 32 18.29 -3.08 -6.14
N ILE A 33 18.09 -1.87 -6.66
CA ILE A 33 18.41 -0.64 -5.94
C ILE A 33 17.16 -0.25 -5.14
N VAL A 34 17.23 -0.44 -3.82
CA VAL A 34 16.11 -0.15 -2.92
C VAL A 34 16.33 1.20 -2.26
N THR A 35 15.32 2.07 -2.35
CA THR A 35 15.26 3.35 -1.65
C THR A 35 13.98 3.44 -0.84
N GLU A 36 14.01 4.22 0.24
CA GLU A 36 12.89 4.37 1.16
C GLU A 36 12.47 5.82 1.27
N ASN A 37 11.18 6.11 1.04
CA ASN A 37 10.57 7.43 1.25
C ASN A 37 11.27 8.61 0.54
N LEU A 38 12.10 8.35 -0.46
CA LEU A 38 12.80 9.38 -1.23
C LEU A 38 12.00 9.83 -2.45
N PRO A 39 12.06 11.13 -2.79
CA PRO A 39 11.33 11.68 -3.92
C PRO A 39 12.08 11.48 -5.25
N ILE A 40 12.40 10.24 -5.59
CA ILE A 40 13.18 9.89 -6.80
C ILE A 40 12.28 9.30 -7.91
N GLU A 41 12.81 9.27 -9.13
CA GLU A 41 12.27 8.42 -10.20
C GLU A 41 12.66 6.96 -9.95
N ALA A 42 11.73 6.04 -10.16
CA ALA A 42 11.93 4.62 -9.96
C ALA A 42 11.20 3.80 -11.02
N ASP A 43 11.75 2.65 -11.38
CA ASP A 43 11.11 1.69 -12.29
C ASP A 43 9.85 1.07 -11.65
N VAL A 44 9.91 0.85 -10.33
CA VAL A 44 8.82 0.28 -9.51
C VAL A 44 8.72 1.04 -8.19
N THR A 45 7.51 1.50 -7.87
CA THR A 45 7.18 2.07 -6.56
C THR A 45 6.21 1.16 -5.82
N HIS A 46 6.68 0.61 -4.69
CA HIS A 46 5.85 -0.13 -3.75
C HIS A 46 5.31 0.81 -2.66
N PHE A 47 3.99 0.95 -2.62
CA PHE A 47 3.23 1.71 -1.63
C PHE A 47 2.78 0.77 -0.52
N HIS A 48 3.48 0.85 0.62
CA HIS A 48 3.16 0.03 1.78
C HIS A 48 2.03 0.64 2.61
N THR A 49 1.90 1.96 2.64
CA THR A 49 0.83 2.67 3.38
C THR A 49 0.02 3.58 2.46
N ILE A 50 -1.20 3.90 2.91
CA ILE A 50 -2.09 4.84 2.23
C ILE A 50 -1.99 6.20 2.93
N ASP A 51 -1.14 7.08 2.41
CA ASP A 51 -0.95 8.44 2.91
C ASP A 51 -1.26 9.47 1.82
N PHE A 52 -1.76 10.64 2.22
CA PHE A 52 -2.12 11.69 1.25
C PHE A 52 -0.94 12.13 0.35
N PRO A 53 0.30 12.33 0.86
CA PRO A 53 1.44 12.63 0.00
C PRO A 53 1.77 11.51 -1.01
N TYR A 54 1.59 10.24 -0.60
CA TYR A 54 1.79 9.10 -1.50
C TYR A 54 0.68 9.02 -2.53
N TYR A 55 -0.56 9.32 -2.15
CA TYR A 55 -1.66 9.43 -3.11
C TYR A 55 -1.33 10.47 -4.19
N LEU A 56 -0.83 11.64 -3.80
CA LEU A 56 -0.43 12.67 -4.76
C LEU A 56 0.74 12.23 -5.66
N SER A 57 1.72 11.48 -5.12
CA SER A 57 2.83 11.00 -5.94
C SER A 57 2.39 10.04 -7.05
N THR A 58 1.32 9.26 -6.85
CA THR A 58 0.78 8.36 -7.89
C THR A 58 0.27 9.07 -9.16
N PHE A 59 0.14 10.39 -9.16
CA PHE A 59 -0.19 11.20 -10.36
C PHE A 59 1.02 11.48 -11.23
N GLN A 60 2.23 11.35 -10.69
CA GLN A 60 3.49 11.60 -11.39
C GLN A 60 4.02 10.29 -12.00
N LYS A 61 3.41 9.83 -13.10
CA LYS A 61 3.73 8.53 -13.72
C LYS A 61 5.23 8.31 -13.98
N LYS A 62 5.94 9.32 -14.51
CA LYS A 62 7.39 9.23 -14.78
C LYS A 62 8.20 8.94 -13.51
N ARG A 63 7.73 9.45 -12.38
CA ARG A 63 8.43 9.32 -11.10
C ARG A 63 8.11 7.99 -10.40
N SER A 64 6.86 7.54 -10.43
CA SER A 64 6.45 6.34 -9.70
C SER A 64 6.72 5.03 -10.44
N GLY A 65 7.00 5.05 -11.74
CA GLY A 65 7.12 3.84 -12.55
C GLY A 65 5.88 2.94 -12.40
N ARG A 66 6.10 1.62 -12.34
CA ARG A 66 5.04 0.66 -12.01
C ARG A 66 4.63 0.75 -10.55
N LYS A 67 3.33 0.86 -10.29
CA LYS A 67 2.80 1.08 -8.94
C LYS A 67 2.27 -0.21 -8.34
N ILE A 68 2.87 -0.64 -7.24
CA ILE A 68 2.46 -1.83 -6.47
C ILE A 68 1.91 -1.35 -5.14
N GLY A 69 0.66 -1.69 -4.82
CA GLY A 69 0.05 -1.33 -3.53
C GLY A 69 -0.03 -2.52 -2.60
N TYR A 70 0.26 -2.33 -1.32
CA TYR A 70 0.03 -3.33 -0.29
C TYR A 70 -1.28 -3.04 0.45
N VAL A 71 -2.15 -4.05 0.55
CA VAL A 71 -3.48 -3.89 1.14
C VAL A 71 -3.46 -4.40 2.58
N HIS A 72 -3.24 -3.49 3.52
CA HIS A 72 -3.33 -3.79 4.95
C HIS A 72 -4.78 -3.83 5.47
N PHE A 73 -5.67 -3.07 4.84
CA PHE A 73 -7.04 -2.86 5.33
C PHE A 73 -8.00 -2.53 4.21
N LEU A 74 -9.29 -2.61 4.50
CA LEU A 74 -10.36 -2.11 3.65
C LEU A 74 -11.14 -1.03 4.42
N PRO A 75 -11.92 -0.17 3.74
CA PRO A 75 -12.72 0.85 4.43
C PRO A 75 -13.63 0.26 5.52
N ALA A 76 -14.23 -0.91 5.27
CA ALA A 76 -15.07 -1.61 6.23
C ALA A 76 -14.30 -2.02 7.50
N THR A 77 -13.03 -2.43 7.39
CA THR A 77 -12.21 -2.79 8.55
C THR A 77 -11.76 -1.57 9.33
N LEU A 78 -11.55 -0.42 8.67
CA LEU A 78 -11.23 0.84 9.34
C LEU A 78 -12.38 1.35 10.21
N GLU A 79 -13.63 1.18 9.76
CA GLU A 79 -14.81 1.60 10.53
C GLU A 79 -14.93 0.91 11.89
N GLY A 80 -14.43 -0.32 12.00
CA GLY A 80 -14.37 -1.05 13.27
C GLY A 80 -13.23 -0.62 14.19
N SER A 81 -12.17 -0.03 13.65
CA SER A 81 -10.94 0.31 14.40
C SER A 81 -10.76 1.79 14.70
N LEU A 82 -11.35 2.68 13.90
CA LEU A 82 -11.24 4.14 14.03
C LEU A 82 -12.64 4.76 14.14
N LYS A 83 -12.78 5.70 15.08
CA LYS A 83 -14.00 6.51 15.22
C LYS A 83 -14.09 7.55 14.10
N ILE A 84 -14.47 7.11 12.91
CA ILE A 84 -14.70 7.98 11.75
C ILE A 84 -16.14 8.53 11.83
N PRO A 85 -16.35 9.86 11.82
CA PRO A 85 -17.68 10.45 11.75
C PRO A 85 -18.47 9.91 10.55
N PHE A 86 -19.76 9.59 10.74
CA PHE A 86 -20.60 8.96 9.70
C PHE A 86 -20.57 9.69 8.35
N PHE A 87 -20.60 11.02 8.37
CA PHE A 87 -20.56 11.85 7.17
C PHE A 87 -19.22 11.79 6.40
N LEU A 88 -18.12 11.36 7.04
CA LEU A 88 -16.82 11.18 6.39
C LEU A 88 -16.61 9.76 5.84
N LYS A 89 -17.44 8.78 6.20
CA LYS A 89 -17.27 7.38 5.77
C LYS A 89 -17.20 7.24 4.25
N GLY A 90 -18.11 7.89 3.53
CA GLY A 90 -18.12 7.88 2.07
C GLY A 90 -16.85 8.48 1.45
N ILE A 91 -16.32 9.54 2.06
CA ILE A 91 -15.08 10.20 1.61
C ILE A 91 -13.88 9.28 1.82
N VAL A 92 -13.75 8.68 3.01
CA VAL A 92 -12.65 7.75 3.32
C VAL A 92 -12.71 6.53 2.41
N LYS A 93 -13.91 5.93 2.24
CA LYS A 93 -14.11 4.81 1.33
C LYS A 93 -13.66 5.15 -0.10
N ARG A 94 -14.11 6.29 -0.61
CA ARG A 94 -13.74 6.76 -1.95
C ARG A 94 -12.24 7.02 -2.07
N TYR A 95 -11.62 7.61 -1.06
CA TYR A 95 -10.19 7.87 -1.04
C TYR A 95 -9.36 6.57 -1.10
N VAL A 96 -9.68 5.60 -0.24
CA VAL A 96 -8.97 4.31 -0.19
C VAL A 96 -9.11 3.55 -1.51
N PHE A 97 -10.33 3.41 -2.04
CA PHE A 97 -10.51 2.72 -3.32
C PHE A 97 -9.95 3.50 -4.51
N SER A 98 -9.94 4.84 -4.46
CA SER A 98 -9.24 5.66 -5.45
C SER A 98 -7.75 5.36 -5.43
N PHE A 99 -7.14 5.22 -4.25
CA PHE A 99 -5.73 4.85 -4.12
C PHE A 99 -5.46 3.46 -4.74
N TYR A 100 -6.27 2.46 -4.40
CA TYR A 100 -6.12 1.10 -4.94
C TYR A 100 -6.29 1.02 -6.45
N ASN A 101 -7.27 1.75 -7.02
CA ASN A 101 -7.48 1.80 -8.46
C ASN A 101 -6.30 2.39 -9.24
N ARG A 102 -5.43 3.15 -8.56
CA ARG A 102 -4.23 3.72 -9.18
C ARG A 102 -3.06 2.76 -9.20
N MET A 103 -3.16 1.61 -8.55
CA MET A 103 -2.14 0.57 -8.57
C MET A 103 -2.27 -0.28 -9.83
N GLU A 104 -1.13 -0.72 -10.35
CA GLU A 104 -1.08 -1.72 -11.41
C GLU A 104 -1.25 -3.12 -10.82
N HIS A 105 -0.64 -3.36 -9.66
CA HIS A 105 -0.87 -4.57 -8.87
C HIS A 105 -1.11 -4.24 -7.40
N LEU A 106 -1.94 -5.06 -6.76
CA LEU A 106 -2.20 -5.06 -5.33
C LEU A 106 -1.70 -6.37 -4.73
N VAL A 107 -0.92 -6.28 -3.67
CA VAL A 107 -0.49 -7.42 -2.87
C VAL A 107 -1.37 -7.48 -1.63
N VAL A 108 -2.00 -8.63 -1.40
CA VAL A 108 -2.82 -8.91 -0.21
C VAL A 108 -2.18 -10.04 0.58
N VAL A 109 -2.27 -9.99 1.91
CA VAL A 109 -1.85 -11.09 2.81
C VAL A 109 -3.01 -11.81 3.47
N ASN A 110 -4.22 -11.30 3.26
CA ASN A 110 -5.45 -11.97 3.65
C ASN A 110 -6.26 -12.24 2.38
N PRO A 111 -6.49 -13.51 1.98
CA PRO A 111 -7.21 -13.82 0.75
C PRO A 111 -8.68 -13.36 0.80
N MET A 112 -9.25 -13.13 1.99
CA MET A 112 -10.61 -12.58 2.11
C MET A 112 -10.74 -11.19 1.49
N PHE A 113 -9.66 -10.39 1.47
CA PHE A 113 -9.69 -9.06 0.86
C PHE A 113 -9.86 -9.12 -0.66
N ILE A 114 -9.54 -10.23 -1.32
CA ILE A 114 -9.61 -10.30 -2.77
C ILE A 114 -11.06 -10.13 -3.24
N GLU A 115 -12.02 -10.84 -2.63
CA GLU A 115 -13.42 -10.73 -3.02
C GLU A 115 -13.99 -9.34 -2.76
N ASP A 116 -13.62 -8.70 -1.64
CA ASP A 116 -14.06 -7.34 -1.33
C ASP A 116 -13.49 -6.30 -2.32
N LEU A 117 -12.22 -6.47 -2.74
CA LEU A 117 -11.59 -5.61 -3.76
C LEU A 117 -12.28 -5.81 -5.12
N VAL A 118 -12.58 -7.05 -5.49
CA VAL A 118 -13.32 -7.38 -6.72
C VAL A 118 -14.72 -6.79 -6.70
N ALA A 119 -15.45 -6.93 -5.59
CA ALA A 119 -16.77 -6.33 -5.40
C ALA A 119 -16.74 -4.79 -5.47
N ALA A 120 -15.60 -4.18 -5.13
CA ALA A 120 -15.36 -2.74 -5.28
C ALA A 120 -14.90 -2.32 -6.68
N GLY A 121 -14.82 -3.26 -7.64
CA GLY A 121 -14.51 -3.00 -9.04
C GLY A 121 -13.03 -3.11 -9.40
N ILE A 122 -12.18 -3.63 -8.52
CA ILE A 122 -10.77 -3.88 -8.83
C ILE A 122 -10.66 -5.24 -9.54
N PRO A 123 -10.09 -5.30 -10.76
CA PRO A 123 -9.95 -6.56 -11.49
C PRO A 123 -9.13 -7.58 -10.71
N ARG A 124 -9.59 -8.83 -10.66
CA ARG A 124 -8.97 -9.89 -9.85
C ARG A 124 -7.53 -10.17 -10.27
N GLU A 125 -7.22 -10.06 -11.55
CA GLU A 125 -5.89 -10.23 -12.13
C GLU A 125 -4.87 -9.18 -11.65
N LYS A 126 -5.33 -8.05 -11.10
CA LYS A 126 -4.44 -7.07 -10.45
C LYS A 126 -4.06 -7.48 -9.03
N VAL A 127 -4.75 -8.45 -8.43
CA VAL A 127 -4.59 -8.78 -7.01
C VAL A 127 -3.82 -10.09 -6.85
N THR A 128 -2.69 -10.02 -6.15
CA THR A 128 -1.85 -11.19 -5.83
C THR A 128 -1.89 -11.45 -4.34
N TYR A 129 -2.25 -12.68 -3.95
CA TYR A 129 -2.12 -13.14 -2.58
C TYR A 129 -0.71 -13.64 -2.32
N ILE A 130 -0.08 -13.11 -1.27
CA ILE A 130 1.19 -13.61 -0.74
C ILE A 130 0.96 -13.91 0.74
N PRO A 131 1.09 -15.18 1.19
CA PRO A 131 0.95 -15.48 2.62
C PRO A 131 2.07 -14.83 3.44
N ASN A 132 1.77 -14.49 4.69
CA ASN A 132 2.78 -14.11 5.69
C ASN A 132 3.57 -15.32 6.17
#